data_AF-A0A133ZUJ4-F1
#
_entry.id   AF-A0A133ZUJ4-F1
#
_cell.length_a   1.000
_cell.length_b   1.000
_cell.length_c   1.000
_cell.angle_alpha   90.00
_cell.angle_beta   90.00
_cell.angle_gamma   90.00
#
_symmetry.space_group_name_H-M   'P 1'
#
loop_
_entity.id
_entity.type
_entity.pdbx_description
1 polymer ?
#
loop_
_entity_poly.entity_id
_entity_poly.type
_entity_poly.pdbx_seq_one_letter_code
_entity_poly.pdbx_strand_id
1 'polypeptide(L)'
;KELVGEKYLNFIPKLKDLLRIPSNLYIWEHLDFKKDEIQHNITTTKDLIKKWFEQLQDKAMESRFIKTEKIEEVKNILINDLEKSGKLYSQERKFNSVKEGLKYLNSAGMLNIQKDKVSFFHQSIFDHFISELMIEKFEEGLDIVEIIGDKDKQTPNRRYQIQMFLQTLLEENSEEFLDFGEKLLDNDGVRYYIKNLFYEILGQVSKE
;
A
#
# COMPACT_ATOMS: atom_id res chain seq x y z
N LYS A 1 -27.27 2.90 -5.15
CA LYS A 1 -27.82 2.65 -3.81
C LYS A 1 -27.32 1.33 -3.19
N GLU A 2 -26.92 0.32 -3.95
CA GLU A 2 -26.65 -1.02 -3.40
C GLU A 2 -25.25 -1.24 -2.79
N LEU A 3 -24.19 -0.56 -3.25
CA LEU A 3 -22.82 -0.83 -2.78
C LEU A 3 -22.47 -0.10 -1.46
N VAL A 4 -22.81 1.18 -1.35
CA VAL A 4 -22.50 2.02 -0.17
C VAL A 4 -23.74 2.31 0.69
N GLY A 5 -24.94 2.02 0.19
CA GLY A 5 -26.20 2.18 0.93
C GLY A 5 -26.59 3.62 1.22
N GLU A 6 -27.56 3.80 2.13
CA GLU A 6 -27.98 5.12 2.64
C GLU A 6 -26.89 5.80 3.49
N LYS A 7 -25.92 5.03 3.99
CA LYS A 7 -24.79 5.51 4.79
C LYS A 7 -23.87 6.46 4.03
N TYR A 8 -23.77 6.32 2.70
CA TYR A 8 -22.99 7.24 1.86
C TYR A 8 -23.38 8.70 2.10
N LEU A 9 -24.65 9.00 2.38
CA LEU A 9 -25.11 10.37 2.62
C LEU A 9 -24.42 10.99 3.84
N ASN A 10 -24.10 10.17 4.85
CA ASN A 10 -23.51 10.60 6.12
C ASN A 10 -21.97 10.62 6.11
N PHE A 11 -21.33 10.17 5.04
CA PHE A 11 -19.86 10.19 4.96
C PHE A 11 -19.31 11.61 4.85
N ILE A 12 -18.16 11.83 5.47
CA ILE A 12 -17.37 13.06 5.29
C ILE A 12 -16.99 13.22 3.80
N PRO A 13 -16.87 14.46 3.29
CA PRO A 13 -16.55 14.70 1.87
C PRO A 13 -15.31 13.95 1.38
N LYS A 14 -14.23 13.91 2.19
CA LYS A 14 -12.99 13.22 1.84
C LYS A 14 -13.18 11.72 1.59
N LEU A 15 -13.99 11.04 2.41
CA LEU A 15 -14.33 9.63 2.21
C LEU A 15 -15.22 9.43 0.95
N LYS A 16 -16.14 10.36 0.68
CA LYS A 16 -16.95 10.31 -0.55
C LYS A 16 -16.07 10.38 -1.80
N ASP A 17 -15.11 11.30 -1.81
CA ASP A 17 -14.16 11.46 -2.93
C ASP A 17 -13.25 10.23 -3.05
N LEU A 18 -12.79 9.68 -1.93
CA LEU A 18 -11.98 8.46 -1.90
C LEU A 18 -12.71 7.26 -2.53
N LEU A 19 -14.00 7.09 -2.23
CA LEU A 19 -14.84 5.99 -2.73
C LEU A 19 -15.35 6.18 -4.17
N ARG A 20 -15.09 7.33 -4.81
CA ARG A 20 -15.30 7.49 -6.26
C ARG A 20 -14.28 6.70 -7.08
N ILE A 21 -13.13 6.37 -6.50
CA ILE A 21 -12.10 5.57 -7.15
C ILE A 21 -12.53 4.10 -7.10
N PRO A 22 -12.65 3.40 -8.25
CA PRO A 22 -13.17 2.02 -8.27
C PRO A 22 -12.39 1.02 -7.41
N SER A 23 -11.06 1.11 -7.38
CA SER A 23 -10.22 0.23 -6.54
C SER A 23 -10.47 0.43 -5.05
N ASN A 24 -10.73 1.68 -4.64
CA ASN A 24 -11.01 2.01 -3.25
C ASN A 24 -12.41 1.54 -2.84
N LEU A 25 -13.38 1.69 -3.74
CA LEU A 25 -14.72 1.15 -3.55
C LEU A 25 -14.70 -0.38 -3.42
N TYR A 26 -13.92 -1.07 -4.25
CA TYR A 26 -13.72 -2.51 -4.14
C TYR A 26 -13.19 -2.91 -2.76
N ILE A 27 -12.13 -2.25 -2.27
CA ILE A 27 -11.58 -2.53 -0.92
C ILE A 27 -12.64 -2.25 0.15
N TRP A 28 -13.35 -1.13 0.04
CA TRP A 28 -14.40 -0.74 0.96
C TRP A 28 -15.52 -1.78 1.10
N GLU A 29 -15.91 -2.44 0.00
CA GLU A 29 -16.93 -3.48 0.02
C GLU A 29 -16.56 -4.71 0.87
N HIS A 30 -15.27 -4.94 1.07
CA HIS A 30 -14.75 -6.06 1.86
C HIS A 30 -14.56 -5.73 3.36
N LEU A 31 -14.75 -4.47 3.76
CA LEU A 31 -14.65 -4.05 5.17
C LEU A 31 -15.96 -4.32 5.93
N ASP A 32 -15.83 -4.94 7.09
CA ASP A 32 -16.95 -5.32 7.98
C ASP A 32 -17.43 -4.16 8.85
N PHE A 33 -16.63 -3.10 8.98
CA PHE A 33 -16.90 -1.95 9.84
C PHE A 33 -17.93 -0.98 9.25
N LYS A 34 -19.14 -1.49 9.02
CA LYS A 34 -20.31 -0.68 8.69
C LYS A 34 -20.96 -0.08 9.93
N LYS A 35 -20.29 -0.01 11.09
CA LYS A 35 -20.79 0.62 12.33
C LYS A 35 -19.92 1.83 12.70
N ASP A 36 -20.26 2.94 12.05
CA ASP A 36 -20.25 4.37 12.43
C ASP A 36 -19.07 5.04 13.17
N GLU A 37 -18.10 4.35 13.79
CA GLU A 37 -16.94 5.02 14.44
C GLU A 37 -15.65 4.97 13.60
N ILE A 38 -15.41 3.89 12.86
CA ILE A 38 -14.15 3.69 12.09
C ILE A 38 -14.11 4.52 10.80
N GLN A 39 -15.27 4.98 10.32
CA GLN A 39 -15.40 5.76 9.07
C GLN A 39 -14.68 7.12 9.14
N HIS A 40 -14.53 7.68 10.34
CA HIS A 40 -13.86 8.97 10.53
C HIS A 40 -12.35 8.91 10.35
N ASN A 41 -11.75 7.72 10.46
CA ASN A 41 -10.30 7.53 10.38
C ASN A 41 -9.83 7.11 8.98
N ILE A 42 -10.75 6.90 8.03
CA ILE A 42 -10.42 6.51 6.66
C ILE A 42 -10.43 7.76 5.79
N THR A 43 -9.25 8.25 5.45
CA THR A 43 -9.09 9.47 4.66
C THR A 43 -8.21 9.27 3.42
N THR A 44 -7.47 8.18 3.33
CA THR A 44 -6.57 7.85 2.22
C THR A 44 -6.76 6.42 1.72
N THR A 45 -6.21 6.12 0.54
CA THR A 45 -6.14 4.74 0.02
C THR A 45 -5.31 3.83 0.92
N LYS A 46 -4.25 4.36 1.54
CA LYS A 46 -3.42 3.66 2.53
C LYS A 46 -4.28 3.19 3.71
N ASP A 47 -5.14 4.06 4.25
CA ASP A 47 -6.01 3.72 5.38
C ASP A 47 -6.95 2.55 5.05
N LEU A 48 -7.54 2.54 3.85
CA LEU A 48 -8.40 1.46 3.38
C LEU A 48 -7.66 0.13 3.32
N ILE A 49 -6.48 0.11 2.71
CA ILE A 49 -5.71 -1.13 2.51
C ILE A 49 -5.20 -1.65 3.85
N LYS A 50 -4.65 -0.77 4.69
CA LYS A 50 -4.18 -1.11 6.04
C LYS A 50 -5.31 -1.72 6.87
N LYS A 51 -6.47 -1.06 6.94
CA LYS A 51 -7.63 -1.56 7.67
C LYS A 51 -8.14 -2.89 7.14
N TRP A 52 -8.11 -3.09 5.82
CA TRP A 52 -8.53 -4.35 5.24
C TRP A 52 -7.56 -5.47 5.56
N PHE A 53 -6.25 -5.21 5.48
CA PHE A 53 -5.23 -6.20 5.81
C PHE A 53 -5.28 -6.60 7.30
N GLU A 54 -5.39 -5.63 8.21
CA GLU A 54 -5.63 -5.85 9.65
C GLU A 54 -6.86 -6.76 9.87
N GLN A 55 -7.99 -6.45 9.24
CA GLN A 55 -9.21 -7.25 9.34
C GLN A 55 -9.01 -8.70 8.85
N LEU A 56 -8.21 -8.92 7.80
CA LEU A 56 -7.90 -10.27 7.32
C LEU A 56 -7.04 -11.05 8.33
N GLN A 57 -6.11 -10.38 9.01
CA GLN A 57 -5.33 -11.00 10.08
C GLN A 57 -6.23 -11.35 11.28
N ASP A 58 -7.12 -10.44 11.69
CA ASP A 58 -8.06 -10.66 12.79
C ASP A 58 -8.99 -11.83 12.51
N LYS A 59 -9.60 -11.88 11.32
CA LYS A 59 -10.47 -12.99 10.90
C LYS A 59 -9.72 -14.32 10.88
N ALA A 60 -8.47 -14.34 10.43
CA ALA A 60 -7.66 -15.56 10.45
C ALA A 60 -7.43 -16.05 11.89
N MET A 61 -7.08 -15.13 12.80
CA MET A 61 -6.89 -15.41 14.22
C MET A 61 -8.17 -15.95 14.89
N GLU A 62 -9.31 -15.32 14.64
CA GLU A 62 -10.61 -15.75 15.19
C GLU A 62 -11.02 -17.13 14.69
N SER A 63 -10.82 -17.39 13.40
CA SER A 63 -11.25 -18.63 12.77
C SER A 63 -10.40 -19.86 13.15
N ARG A 64 -9.17 -19.65 13.66
CA ARG A 64 -8.16 -20.67 13.99
C ARG A 64 -7.76 -21.61 12.84
N PHE A 65 -8.28 -21.41 11.63
CA PHE A 65 -7.95 -22.24 10.47
C PHE A 65 -6.56 -21.91 9.90
N ILE A 66 -6.11 -20.67 10.06
CA ILE A 66 -4.86 -20.17 9.50
C ILE A 66 -4.15 -19.28 10.51
N LYS A 67 -2.84 -19.45 10.57
CA LYS A 67 -1.93 -18.64 11.38
C LYS A 67 -1.69 -17.27 10.71
N THR A 68 -1.77 -16.18 11.46
CA THR A 68 -1.56 -14.82 10.92
C THR A 68 -0.16 -14.65 10.31
N GLU A 69 0.84 -15.36 10.84
CA GLU A 69 2.19 -15.38 10.30
C GLU A 69 2.23 -15.90 8.85
N LYS A 70 1.30 -16.79 8.46
CA LYS A 70 1.19 -17.29 7.09
C LYS A 70 0.64 -16.27 6.12
N ILE A 71 -0.20 -15.33 6.59
CA ILE A 71 -0.68 -14.21 5.79
C ILE A 71 0.49 -13.24 5.52
N GLU A 72 1.24 -12.93 6.57
CA GLU A 72 2.41 -12.06 6.50
C GLU A 72 3.51 -12.65 5.60
N GLU A 73 3.78 -13.95 5.74
CA GLU A 73 4.78 -14.65 4.93
C GLU A 73 4.40 -14.62 3.43
N VAL A 74 3.12 -14.74 3.07
CA VAL A 74 2.65 -14.57 1.67
C VAL A 74 2.89 -13.14 1.20
N LYS A 75 2.52 -12.13 2.00
CA LYS A 75 2.74 -10.71 1.69
C LYS A 75 4.22 -10.48 1.37
N ASN A 76 5.11 -10.93 2.25
CA ASN A 76 6.55 -10.73 2.15
C ASN A 76 7.16 -11.47 0.96
N ILE A 77 6.78 -12.72 0.70
CA ILE A 77 7.24 -13.47 -0.48
C ILE A 77 6.84 -12.73 -1.76
N LEU A 78 5.59 -12.25 -1.84
CA LEU A 78 5.09 -11.58 -3.03
C LEU A 78 5.82 -10.24 -3.24
N ILE A 79 5.83 -9.35 -2.24
CA ILE A 79 6.47 -8.03 -2.33
C ILE A 79 7.93 -8.18 -2.76
N ASN A 80 8.70 -9.03 -2.07
CA ASN A 80 10.12 -9.22 -2.38
C ASN A 80 10.34 -9.72 -3.81
N ASP A 81 9.49 -10.60 -4.31
CA ASP A 81 9.63 -11.09 -5.68
C ASP A 81 9.26 -10.04 -6.73
N LEU A 82 8.18 -9.28 -6.49
CA LEU A 82 7.76 -8.21 -7.40
C LEU A 82 8.79 -7.08 -7.44
N GLU A 83 9.29 -6.67 -6.27
CA GLU A 83 10.33 -5.65 -6.13
C GLU A 83 11.63 -6.05 -6.83
N LYS A 84 12.07 -7.30 -6.66
CA LYS A 84 13.29 -7.81 -7.29
C LYS A 84 13.15 -7.98 -8.79
N SER A 85 11.99 -8.41 -9.27
CA SER A 85 11.79 -8.75 -10.68
C SER A 85 11.26 -7.60 -11.54
N GLY A 86 10.73 -6.54 -10.92
CA GLY A 86 10.05 -5.44 -11.61
C GLY A 86 8.73 -5.85 -12.28
N LYS A 87 8.19 -7.03 -11.94
CA LYS A 87 6.94 -7.57 -12.49
C LYS A 87 5.77 -7.30 -11.56
N LEU A 88 4.56 -7.41 -12.09
CA LEU A 88 3.30 -7.32 -11.32
C LEU A 88 2.75 -8.68 -10.87
N TYR A 89 3.50 -9.76 -11.10
CA TYR A 89 3.12 -11.10 -10.66
C TYR A 89 4.34 -11.94 -10.28
N SER A 90 4.10 -12.87 -9.35
CA SER A 90 5.02 -13.93 -8.95
C SER A 90 4.53 -15.30 -9.44
N GLN A 91 5.40 -16.30 -9.38
CA GLN A 91 5.06 -17.68 -9.74
C GLN A 91 4.49 -18.41 -8.52
N GLU A 92 3.33 -19.06 -8.67
CA GLU A 92 2.60 -19.71 -7.56
C GLU A 92 3.47 -20.70 -6.77
N ARG A 93 4.38 -21.42 -7.45
CA ARG A 93 5.31 -22.37 -6.82
C ARG A 93 6.19 -21.77 -5.71
N LYS A 94 6.38 -20.44 -5.67
CA LYS A 94 7.15 -19.75 -4.62
C LYS A 94 6.43 -19.72 -3.27
N PHE A 95 5.13 -19.99 -3.26
CA PHE A 95 4.26 -19.95 -2.08
C PHE A 95 3.94 -21.34 -1.52
N ASN A 96 4.66 -22.38 -1.94
CA ASN A 96 4.39 -23.76 -1.52
C ASN A 96 4.46 -23.97 0.00
N SER A 97 5.31 -23.20 0.72
CA SER A 97 5.43 -23.23 2.19
C SER A 97 4.29 -22.52 2.95
N VAL A 98 3.43 -21.82 2.21
CA VAL A 98 2.36 -20.94 2.74
C VAL A 98 1.06 -21.07 1.94
N LYS A 99 0.80 -22.26 1.40
CA LYS A 99 -0.30 -22.50 0.46
C LYS A 99 -1.67 -22.16 1.06
N GLU A 100 -1.84 -22.38 2.36
CA GLU A 100 -3.03 -22.01 3.13
C GLU A 100 -3.25 -20.49 3.18
N GLY A 101 -2.19 -19.72 3.49
CA GLY A 101 -2.26 -18.26 3.49
C GLY A 101 -2.52 -17.69 2.10
N LEU A 102 -1.91 -18.29 1.08
CA LEU A 102 -2.12 -17.90 -0.32
C LEU A 102 -3.58 -18.12 -0.73
N LYS A 103 -4.14 -19.30 -0.44
CA LYS A 103 -5.55 -19.62 -0.73
C LYS A 103 -6.50 -18.68 -0.01
N TYR A 104 -6.20 -18.37 1.25
CA TYR A 104 -7.00 -17.45 2.05
C TYR A 104 -7.05 -16.06 1.46
N LEU A 105 -5.89 -15.45 1.18
CA LEU A 105 -5.82 -14.11 0.61
C LEU A 105 -6.44 -14.03 -0.80
N ASN A 106 -6.36 -15.10 -1.59
CA ASN A 106 -7.08 -15.19 -2.86
C ASN A 106 -8.60 -15.30 -2.66
N SER A 107 -9.07 -16.12 -1.70
CA SER A 107 -10.50 -16.23 -1.39
C SER A 107 -11.09 -14.95 -0.81
N ALA A 108 -10.27 -14.17 -0.10
CA ALA A 108 -10.63 -12.87 0.44
C ALA A 108 -10.64 -11.75 -0.61
N GLY A 109 -10.17 -12.01 -1.84
CA GLY A 109 -10.15 -11.02 -2.92
C GLY A 109 -8.98 -10.03 -2.89
N MET A 110 -8.01 -10.20 -1.98
CA MET A 110 -6.81 -9.34 -1.94
C MET A 110 -5.77 -9.75 -2.98
N LEU A 111 -5.66 -11.05 -3.25
CA LEU A 111 -4.82 -11.62 -4.29
C LEU A 111 -5.64 -12.20 -5.43
N ASN A 112 -4.99 -12.37 -6.58
CA ASN A 112 -5.51 -13.04 -7.75
C ASN A 112 -4.53 -14.13 -8.19
N ILE A 113 -5.03 -15.36 -8.33
CA ILE A 113 -4.26 -16.51 -8.82
C ILE A 113 -4.81 -16.92 -10.19
N GLN A 114 -4.02 -16.76 -11.24
CA GLN A 114 -4.40 -17.14 -12.60
C GLN A 114 -3.22 -17.74 -13.35
N LYS A 115 -3.41 -18.94 -13.92
CA LYS A 115 -2.39 -19.62 -14.75
C LYS A 115 -1.02 -19.67 -14.07
N ASP A 116 -1.00 -20.15 -12.82
CA ASP A 116 0.19 -20.25 -11.95
C ASP A 116 0.87 -18.91 -11.62
N LYS A 117 0.17 -17.78 -11.81
CA LYS A 117 0.65 -16.45 -11.45
C LYS A 117 -0.13 -15.90 -10.28
N VAL A 118 0.59 -15.37 -9.29
CA VAL A 118 0.05 -14.70 -8.10
C VAL A 118 0.30 -13.21 -8.24
N SER A 119 -0.74 -12.39 -8.13
CA SER A 119 -0.64 -10.92 -8.11
C SER A 119 -1.58 -10.34 -7.05
N PHE A 120 -1.36 -9.08 -6.69
CA PHE A 120 -2.40 -8.31 -6.00
C PHE A 120 -3.60 -8.11 -6.93
N PHE A 121 -4.80 -8.05 -6.36
CA PHE A 121 -6.03 -7.86 -7.14
C PHE A 121 -6.10 -6.46 -7.77
N HIS A 122 -5.67 -5.44 -7.01
CA HIS A 122 -5.49 -4.07 -7.50
C HIS A 122 -4.06 -3.60 -7.31
N GLN A 123 -3.55 -2.83 -8.27
CA GLN A 123 -2.20 -2.26 -8.20
C GLN A 123 -2.01 -1.34 -6.99
N SER A 124 -3.06 -0.64 -6.54
CA SER A 124 -2.98 0.21 -5.34
C SER A 124 -2.58 -0.56 -4.07
N ILE A 125 -2.93 -1.85 -3.99
CA ILE A 125 -2.54 -2.73 -2.87
C ILE A 125 -1.03 -3.00 -2.93
N PHE A 126 -0.52 -3.29 -4.13
CA PHE A 126 0.92 -3.42 -4.35
C PHE A 126 1.66 -2.13 -4.01
N ASP A 127 1.15 -1.00 -4.48
CA ASP A 127 1.81 0.30 -4.29
C ASP A 127 1.90 0.69 -2.81
N HIS A 128 0.84 0.42 -2.04
CA HIS A 128 0.84 0.59 -0.59
C HIS A 128 1.91 -0.26 0.09
N PHE A 129 1.96 -1.56 -0.21
CA PHE A 129 2.91 -2.46 0.44
C PHE A 129 4.37 -2.19 0.07
N ILE A 130 4.62 -1.70 -1.15
CA ILE A 130 5.95 -1.21 -1.51
C ILE A 130 6.29 0.07 -0.74
N SER A 131 5.33 0.97 -0.54
CA SER A 131 5.54 2.14 0.31
C SER A 131 5.85 1.76 1.76
N GLU A 132 5.23 0.71 2.31
CA GLU A 132 5.59 0.20 3.65
C GLU A 132 7.03 -0.32 3.67
N LEU A 133 7.42 -1.10 2.66
CA LEU A 133 8.82 -1.54 2.52
C LEU A 133 9.80 -0.36 2.42
N MET A 134 9.41 0.76 1.79
CA MET A 134 10.26 1.96 1.76
C MET A 134 10.41 2.61 3.14
N ILE A 135 9.35 2.60 3.96
CA ILE A 135 9.42 3.08 5.35
C ILE A 135 10.34 2.18 6.16
N GLU A 136 10.21 0.85 6.06
CA GLU A 136 11.09 -0.10 6.76
C GLU A 136 12.57 0.17 6.42
N LYS A 137 12.90 0.33 5.13
CA LYS A 137 14.26 0.65 4.68
C LYS A 137 14.76 2.01 5.18
N PHE A 138 13.86 2.99 5.29
CA PHE A 138 14.18 4.30 5.84
C PHE A 138 14.52 4.20 7.33
N GLU A 139 13.73 3.45 8.10
CA GLU A 139 13.97 3.20 9.52
C GLU A 139 15.27 2.39 9.76
N GLU A 140 15.62 1.50 8.84
CA GLU A 140 16.90 0.78 8.82
C GLU A 140 18.11 1.68 8.48
N GLY A 141 17.87 2.92 8.07
CA GLY A 141 18.92 3.89 7.72
C GLY A 141 19.61 3.61 6.39
N LEU A 142 18.93 2.93 5.45
CA LEU A 142 19.46 2.66 4.12
C LEU A 142 19.59 3.93 3.28
N ASP A 143 20.40 3.87 2.22
CA ASP A 143 20.58 5.03 1.35
C ASP A 143 19.34 5.31 0.47
N ILE A 144 19.23 6.54 -0.04
CA ILE A 144 18.09 6.98 -0.86
C ILE A 144 17.83 6.02 -2.03
N VAL A 145 18.87 5.59 -2.74
CA VAL A 145 18.76 4.71 -3.91
C VAL A 145 18.37 3.29 -3.50
N GLU A 146 18.79 2.82 -2.32
CA GLU A 146 18.33 1.56 -1.74
C GLU A 146 16.84 1.60 -1.35
N ILE A 147 16.37 2.73 -0.85
CA ILE A 147 14.97 2.96 -0.47
C ILE A 147 14.09 3.04 -1.71
N ILE A 148 14.31 4.03 -2.59
CA ILE A 148 13.40 4.33 -3.70
C ILE A 148 13.70 3.51 -4.97
N GLY A 149 14.89 2.91 -5.06
CA GLY A 149 15.38 2.17 -6.23
C GLY A 149 16.32 3.00 -7.12
N ASP A 150 17.19 2.28 -7.83
CA ASP A 150 18.08 2.85 -8.86
C ASP A 150 17.32 3.53 -10.01
N LYS A 151 18.07 4.23 -10.87
CA LYS A 151 17.48 4.95 -12.00
C LYS A 151 16.65 4.04 -12.92
N ASP A 152 16.97 2.75 -13.01
CA ASP A 152 16.24 1.82 -13.88
C ASP A 152 14.91 1.41 -13.27
N LYS A 153 14.80 1.40 -11.93
CA LYS A 153 13.56 1.17 -11.18
C LYS A 153 12.69 2.41 -11.02
N GLN A 154 13.27 3.60 -11.13
CA GLN A 154 12.54 4.89 -11.14
C GLN A 154 11.76 5.05 -12.46
N THR A 155 10.67 4.29 -12.57
CA THR A 155 9.69 4.32 -13.66
C THR A 155 8.45 5.13 -13.25
N PRO A 156 7.55 5.48 -14.19
CA PRO A 156 6.28 6.13 -13.84
C PRO A 156 5.44 5.35 -12.84
N ASN A 157 5.46 4.01 -12.86
CA ASN A 157 4.75 3.18 -11.88
C ASN A 157 5.32 3.34 -10.47
N ARG A 158 6.65 3.47 -10.35
CA ARG A 158 7.35 3.71 -9.08
C ARG A 158 7.00 5.05 -8.45
N ARG A 159 6.53 6.01 -9.26
CA ARG A 159 6.17 7.36 -8.79
C ARG A 159 5.09 7.33 -7.70
N TYR A 160 4.04 6.53 -7.88
CA TYR A 160 2.94 6.45 -6.90
C TYR A 160 3.42 5.84 -5.57
N GLN A 161 4.32 4.86 -5.65
CA GLN A 161 4.93 4.22 -4.48
C GLN A 161 5.76 5.21 -3.67
N ILE A 162 6.63 5.96 -4.35
CA ILE A 162 7.45 7.01 -3.72
C ILE A 162 6.55 8.14 -3.17
N GLN A 163 5.46 8.46 -3.86
CA GLN A 163 4.52 9.48 -3.40
C GLN A 163 3.88 9.08 -2.07
N MET A 164 3.39 7.83 -1.98
CA MET A 164 2.79 7.30 -0.74
C MET A 164 3.81 7.26 0.41
N PHE A 165 5.05 6.91 0.11
CA PHE A 165 6.15 6.90 1.09
C PHE A 165 6.45 8.30 1.62
N LEU A 166 6.64 9.28 0.73
CA LEU A 166 6.89 10.68 1.12
C LEU A 166 5.72 11.31 1.87
N GLN A 167 4.48 11.01 1.47
CA GLN A 167 3.29 11.45 2.20
C GLN A 167 3.22 10.82 3.59
N THR A 168 3.59 9.54 3.73
CA THR A 168 3.67 8.87 5.02
C THR A 168 4.70 9.53 5.93
N LEU A 169 5.92 9.79 5.43
CA LEU A 169 6.94 10.50 6.20
C LEU A 169 6.45 11.87 6.67
N LEU A 170 5.80 12.64 5.78
CA LEU A 170 5.27 13.96 6.14
C LEU A 170 4.18 13.88 7.21
N GLU A 171 3.31 12.88 7.15
CA GLU A 171 2.25 12.65 8.13
C GLU A 171 2.79 12.23 9.50
N GLU A 172 3.89 11.47 9.52
CA GLU A 172 4.48 10.90 10.75
C GLU A 172 5.49 11.84 11.41
N ASN A 173 6.40 12.43 10.62
CA ASN A 173 7.42 13.36 11.09
C ASN A 173 7.87 14.33 9.99
N SER A 174 7.45 15.60 10.09
CA SER A 174 7.78 16.62 9.10
C SER A 174 9.27 16.96 9.03
N GLU A 175 10.04 16.79 10.12
CA GLU A 175 11.49 17.02 10.12
C GLU A 175 12.23 15.92 9.36
N GLU A 176 11.85 14.66 9.58
CA GLU A 176 12.38 13.52 8.82
C GLU A 176 12.02 13.60 7.34
N PHE A 177 10.81 14.05 7.02
CA PHE A 177 10.41 14.31 5.63
C PHE A 177 11.30 15.36 4.96
N LEU A 178 11.63 16.45 5.66
CA LEU A 178 12.50 17.51 5.12
C LEU A 178 13.94 17.01 4.95
N ASP A 179 14.51 16.33 5.95
CA ASP A 179 15.86 15.76 5.88
C ASP A 179 15.98 14.72 4.75
N PHE A 180 15.00 13.83 4.62
CA PHE A 180 14.93 12.90 3.49
C PHE A 180 14.82 13.64 2.16
N GLY A 181 13.99 14.69 2.11
CA GLY A 181 13.78 15.55 0.95
C GLY A 181 15.07 16.20 0.45
N GLU A 182 15.84 16.82 1.34
CA GLU A 182 17.13 17.44 1.01
C GLU A 182 18.09 16.41 0.41
N LYS A 183 18.25 15.26 1.06
CA LYS A 183 19.08 14.14 0.56
C LYS A 183 18.61 13.65 -0.81
N LEU A 184 17.30 13.54 -1.02
CA LEU A 184 16.71 13.12 -2.29
C LEU A 184 16.99 14.13 -3.42
N LEU A 185 16.94 15.43 -3.11
CA LEU A 185 17.21 16.50 -4.07
C LEU A 185 18.69 16.56 -4.48
N ASP A 186 19.60 16.29 -3.56
CA ASP A 186 21.05 16.34 -3.79
C ASP A 186 21.62 15.05 -4.40
N ASN A 187 20.85 13.96 -4.43
CA ASN A 187 21.32 12.67 -4.91
C ASN A 187 21.31 12.56 -6.44
N ASP A 188 22.48 12.30 -7.04
CA ASP A 188 22.66 12.13 -8.50
C ASP A 188 22.04 10.83 -9.05
N GLY A 189 21.78 9.86 -8.19
CA GLY A 189 21.06 8.61 -8.47
C GLY A 189 19.56 8.80 -8.62
N VAL A 190 19.01 9.97 -8.29
CA VAL A 190 17.57 10.26 -8.37
C VAL A 190 17.25 11.05 -9.65
N ARG A 191 16.27 10.58 -10.42
CA ARG A 191 15.77 11.25 -11.62
C ARG A 191 15.02 12.53 -11.25
N TYR A 192 15.18 13.57 -12.07
CA TYR A 192 14.53 14.87 -11.85
C TYR A 192 13.02 14.80 -11.64
N TYR A 193 12.31 13.92 -12.35
CA TYR A 193 10.86 13.81 -12.19
C TYR A 193 10.46 13.24 -10.81
N ILE A 194 11.32 12.45 -10.16
CA ILE A 194 11.14 12.02 -8.76
C ILE A 194 11.48 13.17 -7.82
N LYS A 195 12.52 13.96 -8.11
CA LYS A 195 12.83 15.17 -7.34
C LYS A 195 11.65 16.15 -7.32
N ASN A 196 10.98 16.33 -8.47
CA ASN A 196 9.79 17.16 -8.57
C ASN A 196 8.63 16.67 -7.67
N LEU A 197 8.52 15.37 -7.44
CA LEU A 197 7.48 14.81 -6.56
C LEU A 197 7.60 15.34 -5.12
N PHE A 198 8.82 15.52 -4.62
CA PHE A 198 9.04 16.12 -3.31
C PHE A 198 8.47 17.55 -3.25
N TYR A 199 8.75 18.38 -4.26
CA TYR A 199 8.18 19.73 -4.34
C TYR A 199 6.67 19.74 -4.49
N GLU A 200 6.09 18.78 -5.23
CA GLU A 200 4.64 18.64 -5.36
C GLU A 200 3.97 18.35 -4.01
N ILE A 201 4.57 17.48 -3.20
CA ILE A 201 4.06 17.15 -1.85
C ILE A 201 4.27 18.32 -0.90
N LEU A 202 5.45 18.96 -0.93
CA LEU A 202 5.73 20.15 -0.13
C LEU A 202 4.73 21.29 -0.44
N GLY A 203 4.37 21.47 -1.72
CA GLY A 203 3.37 22.46 -2.15
C GLY A 203 1.93 22.16 -1.71
N GLN A 204 1.64 20.93 -1.25
CA GLN A 204 0.35 20.54 -0.70
C GLN A 204 0.24 20.86 0.81
N VAL A 205 1.36 21.18 1.46
CA VAL A 205 1.35 21.63 2.86
C VAL A 205 0.70 23.01 2.92
N SER A 206 -0.44 23.09 3.61
CA SER A 206 -1.14 24.34 3.83
C SER A 206 -0.19 25.33 4.51
N LYS A 207 -0.15 26.59 4.03
CA LYS A 207 0.43 27.67 4.84
C LYS A 207 -0.51 27.86 6.04
N GLU A 208 -0.01 27.60 7.24
CA GLU A 208 -0.67 28.02 8.48
C GLU A 208 -0.88 29.55 8.52
#